data_AF-A0A817SP88-F1
#
_entry.id   AF-A0A817SP88-F1
#
_cell.length_a   1.000
_cell.length_b   1.000
_cell.length_c   1.000
_cell.angle_alpha   90.00
_cell.angle_beta   90.00
_cell.angle_gamma   90.00
#
_symmetry.space_group_name_H-M   'P 1'
#
loop_
_entity.id
_entity.type
_entity.pdbx_description
1 polymer ?
#
loop_
_entity_poly.entity_id
_entity_poly.type
_entity_poly.pdbx_seq_one_letter_code
_entity_poly.pdbx_strand_id
1 'polypeptide(L)'
;MKDRQNAILALKTLSKKYKHEVGTQSMTLLANILQDDQIDLQLSQLILETLLNIITYDADSDKGVLLIMVYCFVFNTFVCSLEQLSLSQDISVQFTKLYIKNKEHVHTVLELIAKTNFNVRCSAIRFLTALLTNYTPKLQDIIYESGPVGFSKLLVLLEDKNDVILNDALSLFKILTRSNAYIQGVVAFENGFERLLQIIIRKCSRNEDVIITECLSVLLNLLENNESNQMCFRGNSYIPRLFNCFDFGFIGEKRCWSTQKVTNVRLLLKIIRTVISPTNLEENIVACQRTVSQFGILRRLCIMLTLTTIPTDVLAETINVIGDYIRGNAKNQQYLDFAMSESAVIQQLTCVIQ
;
A
#
# COMPACT_ATOMS: atom_id res chain seq x y z
N MET A 1 -38.46 -8.37 7.16
CA MET A 1 -37.21 -7.67 6.79
C MET A 1 -36.83 -6.63 7.84
N LYS A 2 -37.70 -5.67 8.17
CA LYS A 2 -37.40 -4.57 9.11
C LYS A 2 -36.97 -5.03 10.52
N ASP A 3 -37.61 -6.07 11.06
CA ASP A 3 -37.24 -6.59 12.39
C ASP A 3 -35.85 -7.21 12.43
N ARG A 4 -35.45 -7.90 11.33
CA ARG A 4 -34.09 -8.46 11.19
C ARG A 4 -33.05 -7.34 11.16
N GLN A 5 -33.30 -6.30 10.36
CA GLN A 5 -32.41 -5.12 10.28
C GLN A 5 -32.26 -4.43 11.64
N ASN A 6 -33.36 -4.25 12.39
CA ASN A 6 -33.34 -3.65 13.73
C ASN A 6 -32.55 -4.51 14.73
N ALA A 7 -32.70 -5.83 14.69
CA ALA A 7 -31.95 -6.75 15.54
C ALA A 7 -30.44 -6.69 15.26
N ILE A 8 -30.03 -6.68 13.99
CA ILE A 8 -28.62 -6.56 13.62
C ILE A 8 -28.06 -5.17 13.95
N LEU A 9 -28.86 -4.11 13.82
CA LEU A 9 -28.46 -2.77 14.26
C LEU A 9 -28.19 -2.71 15.78
N ALA A 10 -29.01 -3.39 16.58
CA ALA A 10 -28.77 -3.53 18.01
C ALA A 10 -27.45 -4.29 18.28
N LEU A 11 -27.22 -5.41 17.58
CA LEU A 11 -25.96 -6.17 17.67
C LEU A 11 -24.74 -5.35 17.25
N LYS A 12 -24.83 -4.55 16.19
CA LYS A 12 -23.79 -3.61 15.75
C LYS A 12 -23.42 -2.61 16.85
N THR A 13 -24.41 -2.16 17.61
CA THR A 13 -24.19 -1.21 18.70
C THR A 13 -23.52 -1.89 19.88
N LEU A 14 -23.95 -3.11 20.22
CA LEU A 14 -23.35 -3.93 21.28
C LEU A 14 -21.92 -4.36 20.95
N SER A 15 -21.62 -4.68 19.69
CA SER A 15 -20.31 -5.17 19.27
C SER A 15 -19.20 -4.15 19.44
N LYS A 16 -19.49 -2.85 19.62
CA LYS A 16 -18.46 -1.85 19.95
C LYS A 16 -17.89 -2.04 21.36
N LYS A 17 -18.71 -2.50 22.31
CA LYS A 17 -18.33 -2.66 23.73
C LYS A 17 -18.12 -4.12 24.12
N TYR A 18 -18.95 -5.02 23.62
CA TYR A 18 -19.02 -6.43 24.00
C TYR A 18 -18.55 -7.33 22.84
N LYS A 19 -17.34 -7.06 22.31
CA LYS A 19 -16.79 -7.74 21.12
C LYS A 19 -16.72 -9.25 21.30
N HIS A 20 -16.26 -9.70 22.46
CA HIS A 20 -16.07 -11.12 22.76
C HIS A 20 -17.40 -11.88 22.85
N GLU A 21 -18.38 -11.35 23.58
CA GLU A 21 -19.69 -11.97 23.75
C GLU A 21 -20.47 -11.99 22.43
N VAL A 22 -20.50 -10.86 21.73
CA VAL A 22 -21.19 -10.75 20.44
C VAL A 22 -20.51 -11.64 19.40
N GLY A 23 -19.17 -11.65 19.34
CA GLY A 23 -18.42 -12.52 18.44
C GLY A 23 -18.70 -14.00 18.67
N THR A 24 -18.64 -14.44 19.93
CA THR A 24 -18.85 -15.86 20.29
C THR A 24 -20.26 -16.34 19.96
N GLN A 25 -21.28 -15.51 20.19
CA GLN A 25 -22.68 -15.91 20.02
C GLN A 25 -23.22 -15.69 18.61
N SER A 26 -22.73 -14.69 17.88
CA SER A 26 -23.38 -14.22 16.65
C SER A 26 -22.53 -14.36 15.39
N MET A 27 -21.20 -14.49 15.46
CA MET A 27 -20.35 -14.40 14.26
C MET A 27 -20.71 -15.43 13.18
N THR A 28 -20.89 -16.70 13.56
CA THR A 28 -21.27 -17.77 12.62
C THR A 28 -22.66 -17.54 12.02
N LEU A 29 -23.62 -17.11 12.85
CA LEU A 29 -24.97 -16.80 12.38
C LEU A 29 -24.97 -15.63 11.39
N LEU A 30 -24.26 -14.56 11.71
CA LEU A 30 -24.12 -13.37 10.86
C LEU A 30 -23.44 -13.73 9.53
N ALA A 31 -22.41 -14.58 9.54
CA ALA A 31 -21.75 -15.04 8.33
C ALA A 31 -22.70 -15.85 7.43
N ASN A 32 -23.48 -16.76 8.01
CA ASN A 32 -24.47 -17.55 7.26
C ASN A 32 -25.59 -16.67 6.68
N ILE A 33 -26.13 -15.71 7.45
CA ILE A 33 -27.14 -14.78 6.94
C ILE A 33 -26.59 -13.95 5.78
N LEU A 34 -25.33 -13.52 5.87
CA LEU A 34 -24.67 -12.78 4.79
C LEU A 34 -24.53 -13.61 3.51
N GLN A 35 -24.28 -14.91 3.65
CA GLN A 35 -24.18 -15.85 2.54
C GLN A 35 -25.55 -16.12 1.90
N ASP A 36 -26.59 -16.29 2.71
CA ASP A 36 -27.94 -16.65 2.26
C ASP A 36 -28.74 -15.46 1.68
N ASP A 37 -28.57 -14.25 2.21
CA ASP A 37 -29.39 -13.07 1.89
C ASP A 37 -28.53 -11.87 1.42
N GLN A 38 -28.03 -11.97 0.19
CA GLN A 38 -27.32 -10.88 -0.49
C GLN A 38 -28.24 -9.90 -1.23
N ILE A 39 -29.56 -10.10 -1.18
CA ILE A 39 -30.55 -9.26 -1.87
C ILE A 39 -30.78 -7.98 -1.07
N ASP A 40 -30.90 -8.10 0.26
CA ASP A 40 -31.02 -6.96 1.17
C ASP A 40 -29.65 -6.33 1.46
N LEU A 41 -29.24 -5.41 0.57
CA LEU A 41 -27.98 -4.67 0.68
C LEU A 41 -27.84 -3.89 2.00
N GLN A 42 -28.93 -3.40 2.58
CA GLN A 42 -28.88 -2.69 3.85
C GLN A 42 -28.57 -3.66 5.00
N LEU A 43 -29.18 -4.85 4.98
CA LEU A 43 -28.85 -5.92 5.91
C LEU A 43 -27.40 -6.37 5.76
N SER A 44 -26.93 -6.60 4.53
CA SER A 44 -25.53 -6.98 4.26
C SER A 44 -24.55 -5.94 4.81
N GLN A 45 -24.84 -4.65 4.62
CA GLN A 45 -24.03 -3.56 5.19
C GLN A 45 -23.97 -3.63 6.72
N LEU A 46 -25.13 -3.76 7.39
CA LEU A 46 -25.19 -3.82 8.86
C LEU A 46 -24.43 -5.03 9.40
N ILE A 47 -24.53 -6.18 8.72
CA ILE A 47 -23.80 -7.40 9.09
C ILE A 47 -22.29 -7.17 8.95
N LEU A 48 -21.83 -6.66 7.80
CA LEU A 48 -20.41 -6.39 7.55
C LEU A 48 -19.84 -5.42 8.59
N GLU A 49 -20.56 -4.36 8.95
CA GLU A 49 -20.12 -3.42 9.98
C GLU A 49 -20.12 -4.02 11.38
N THR A 50 -21.07 -4.92 11.68
CA THR A 50 -21.09 -5.66 12.95
C THR A 50 -19.89 -6.61 13.04
N LEU A 51 -19.63 -7.36 11.98
CA LEU A 51 -18.49 -8.27 11.88
C LEU A 51 -17.17 -7.52 11.93
N LEU A 52 -17.08 -6.36 11.26
CA LEU A 52 -15.92 -5.47 11.32
C LEU A 52 -15.64 -5.08 12.77
N ASN A 53 -16.62 -4.58 13.53
CA ASN A 53 -16.43 -4.22 14.95
C ASN A 53 -15.91 -5.39 15.81
N ILE A 54 -16.33 -6.63 15.52
CA ILE A 54 -15.89 -7.83 16.26
C ILE A 54 -14.41 -8.12 15.99
N ILE A 55 -13.95 -7.93 14.74
CA ILE A 55 -12.57 -8.28 14.34
C ILE A 55 -11.61 -7.09 14.33
N THR A 56 -12.10 -5.85 14.46
CA THR A 56 -11.24 -4.67 14.56
C THR A 56 -10.93 -4.35 16.01
N TYR A 57 -9.68 -4.02 16.25
CA TYR A 57 -9.26 -3.39 17.49
C TYR A 57 -9.47 -1.88 17.37
N ASP A 58 -10.20 -1.28 18.32
CA ASP A 58 -10.33 0.18 18.40
C ASP A 58 -9.26 0.67 19.37
N ALA A 59 -8.18 1.24 18.85
CA ALA A 59 -7.18 1.93 19.69
C ALA A 59 -7.73 3.20 20.36
N ASP A 60 -8.94 3.64 19.99
CA ASP A 60 -9.61 4.80 20.57
C ASP A 60 -10.14 4.58 21.99
N SER A 61 -10.30 3.32 22.44
CA SER A 61 -10.64 3.07 23.84
C SER A 61 -9.44 3.27 24.79
N ASP A 62 -8.20 3.28 24.27
CA ASP A 62 -6.98 3.56 25.02
C ASP A 62 -5.97 4.36 24.17
N LYS A 63 -6.10 5.69 24.16
CA LYS A 63 -5.19 6.61 23.43
C LYS A 63 -3.70 6.42 23.75
N GLY A 64 -3.34 5.76 24.84
CA GLY A 64 -1.96 5.39 25.17
C GLY A 64 -1.38 4.31 24.25
N VAL A 65 -2.22 3.43 23.71
CA VAL A 65 -1.81 2.26 22.92
C VAL A 65 -1.32 2.62 21.52
N LEU A 66 -2.00 3.56 20.84
CA LEU A 66 -1.61 3.98 19.50
C LEU A 66 -0.23 4.66 19.50
N LEU A 67 0.04 5.46 20.54
CA LEU A 67 1.34 6.11 20.74
C LEU A 67 2.44 5.05 20.94
N ILE A 68 2.15 4.01 21.72
CA ILE A 68 3.09 2.91 22.01
C ILE A 68 3.30 2.00 20.79
N MET A 69 2.27 1.71 19.98
CA MET A 69 2.43 0.96 18.74
C MET A 69 3.28 1.71 17.70
N VAL A 70 3.05 3.02 17.54
CA VAL A 70 3.89 3.87 16.67
C VAL A 70 5.31 3.90 17.23
N TYR A 71 5.49 4.04 18.54
CA TYR A 71 6.82 4.05 19.15
C TYR A 71 7.54 2.71 19.05
N CYS A 72 6.88 1.57 19.28
CA CYS A 72 7.46 0.23 19.15
C CYS A 72 7.77 -0.14 17.70
N PHE A 73 6.90 0.25 16.74
CA PHE A 73 7.15 0.05 15.31
C PHE A 73 8.34 0.88 14.81
N VAL A 74 8.54 2.08 15.37
CA VAL A 74 9.66 2.98 14.99
C VAL A 74 10.96 2.66 15.74
N PHE A 75 10.91 2.24 17.01
CA PHE A 75 12.10 2.14 17.89
C PHE A 75 12.41 0.72 18.41
N ASN A 76 11.66 -0.32 18.02
CA ASN A 76 11.99 -1.73 18.29
C ASN A 76 12.32 -2.05 19.77
N THR A 77 11.59 -1.43 20.72
CA THR A 77 11.80 -1.58 22.17
C THR A 77 10.50 -2.05 22.85
N PHE A 78 10.59 -2.98 23.80
CA PHE A 78 9.46 -3.65 24.46
C PHE A 78 9.07 -2.97 25.78
N VAL A 79 7.79 -2.66 26.01
CA VAL A 79 7.27 -2.02 27.26
C VAL A 79 6.01 -2.73 27.75
N CYS A 80 5.83 -2.82 29.07
CA CYS A 80 4.82 -3.61 29.83
C CYS A 80 3.32 -3.44 29.48
N SER A 81 2.91 -2.54 28.57
CA SER A 81 1.51 -2.36 28.13
C SER A 81 1.04 -3.38 27.08
N LEU A 82 1.79 -4.47 26.89
CA LEU A 82 1.58 -5.45 25.82
C LEU A 82 0.54 -6.52 26.15
N GLU A 83 0.13 -6.72 27.41
CA GLU A 83 -0.79 -7.82 27.79
C GLU A 83 -2.25 -7.59 27.37
N GLN A 84 -2.77 -6.37 27.52
CA GLN A 84 -4.13 -6.03 27.05
C GLN A 84 -4.17 -5.91 25.52
N LEU A 85 -3.05 -5.50 24.92
CA LEU A 85 -2.86 -5.46 23.48
C LEU A 85 -2.77 -6.86 22.88
N SER A 86 -2.01 -7.76 23.51
CA SER A 86 -1.88 -9.15 23.09
C SER A 86 -3.20 -9.87 23.22
N LEU A 87 -3.95 -9.69 24.33
CA LEU A 87 -5.23 -10.34 24.53
C LEU A 87 -6.29 -9.86 23.51
N SER A 88 -6.35 -8.57 23.23
CA SER A 88 -7.31 -8.01 22.27
C SER A 88 -6.96 -8.32 20.82
N GLN A 89 -5.66 -8.32 20.49
CA GLN A 89 -5.14 -8.81 19.20
C GLN A 89 -5.35 -10.32 19.06
N ASP A 90 -5.27 -11.08 20.15
CA ASP A 90 -5.57 -12.52 20.14
C ASP A 90 -7.05 -12.76 19.84
N ILE A 91 -7.96 -11.96 20.40
CA ILE A 91 -9.41 -12.07 20.13
C ILE A 91 -9.72 -11.76 18.66
N SER A 92 -9.17 -10.68 18.09
CA SER A 92 -9.40 -10.33 16.68
C SER A 92 -8.88 -11.40 15.73
N VAL A 93 -7.71 -11.97 16.03
CA VAL A 93 -7.11 -13.08 15.28
C VAL A 93 -7.94 -14.36 15.43
N GLN A 94 -8.45 -14.66 16.64
CA GLN A 94 -9.30 -15.83 16.88
C GLN A 94 -10.61 -15.76 16.10
N PHE A 95 -11.32 -14.62 16.14
CA PHE A 95 -12.54 -14.44 15.34
C PHE A 95 -12.26 -14.42 13.85
N THR A 96 -11.14 -13.83 13.42
CA THR A 96 -10.71 -13.92 12.02
C THR A 96 -10.51 -15.38 11.59
N LYS A 97 -9.81 -16.19 12.39
CA LYS A 97 -9.63 -17.63 12.16
C LYS A 97 -10.95 -18.39 12.13
N LEU A 98 -11.89 -18.05 13.00
CA LEU A 98 -13.23 -18.64 13.02
C LEU A 98 -13.99 -18.32 11.73
N TYR A 99 -13.97 -17.07 11.29
CA TYR A 99 -14.67 -16.62 10.08
C TYR A 99 -14.15 -17.30 8.82
N ILE A 100 -12.82 -17.33 8.64
CA ILE A 100 -12.17 -17.88 7.44
C ILE A 100 -12.15 -19.41 7.40
N LYS A 101 -12.61 -20.10 8.48
CA LYS A 101 -12.72 -21.56 8.51
C LYS A 101 -13.61 -22.07 7.37
N ASN A 102 -14.64 -21.32 7.01
CA ASN A 102 -15.45 -21.57 5.82
C ASN A 102 -15.03 -20.59 4.72
N LYS A 103 -14.41 -21.11 3.64
CA LYS A 103 -13.92 -20.29 2.53
C LYS A 103 -15.05 -19.58 1.77
N GLU A 104 -16.26 -20.15 1.78
CA GLU A 104 -17.44 -19.55 1.14
C GLU A 104 -17.83 -18.20 1.75
N HIS A 105 -17.53 -17.98 3.03
CA HIS A 105 -17.73 -16.68 3.66
C HIS A 105 -16.83 -15.61 3.03
N VAL A 106 -15.58 -15.95 2.72
CA VAL A 106 -14.65 -15.03 2.03
C VAL A 106 -15.12 -14.78 0.60
N HIS A 107 -15.60 -15.81 -0.09
CA HIS A 107 -16.17 -15.66 -1.44
C HIS A 107 -17.37 -14.70 -1.44
N THR A 108 -18.27 -14.83 -0.46
CA THR A 108 -19.41 -13.94 -0.25
C THR A 108 -18.95 -12.48 -0.11
N VAL A 109 -17.89 -12.21 0.66
CA VAL A 109 -17.34 -10.86 0.79
C VAL A 109 -16.81 -10.33 -0.55
N LEU A 110 -16.11 -11.16 -1.33
CA LEU A 110 -15.63 -10.78 -2.67
C LEU A 110 -16.79 -10.48 -3.64
N GLU A 111 -17.91 -11.18 -3.53
CA GLU A 111 -19.13 -10.89 -4.30
C GLU A 111 -19.77 -9.56 -3.90
N LEU A 112 -19.80 -9.27 -2.60
CA LEU A 112 -20.32 -8.00 -2.08
C LEU A 112 -19.46 -6.79 -2.48
N ILE A 113 -18.14 -6.98 -2.59
CA ILE A 113 -17.22 -5.96 -3.13
C ILE A 113 -17.58 -5.60 -4.58
N ALA A 114 -18.05 -6.57 -5.37
CA ALA A 114 -18.43 -6.34 -6.76
C ALA A 114 -19.79 -5.63 -6.94
N LYS A 115 -20.57 -5.42 -5.86
CA LYS A 115 -21.86 -4.72 -5.94
C LYS A 115 -21.66 -3.22 -6.16
N THR A 116 -22.61 -2.58 -6.84
CA THR A 116 -22.56 -1.15 -7.17
C THR A 116 -22.89 -0.24 -5.98
N ASN A 117 -23.59 -0.74 -4.97
CA ASN A 117 -23.97 0.05 -3.79
C ASN A 117 -22.71 0.52 -3.02
N PHE A 118 -22.60 1.83 -2.85
CA PHE A 118 -21.44 2.47 -2.23
C PHE A 118 -21.19 1.95 -0.80
N ASN A 119 -22.21 1.90 0.05
CA ASN A 119 -22.03 1.55 1.45
C ASN A 119 -21.64 0.08 1.65
N VAL A 120 -22.33 -0.84 0.98
CA VAL A 120 -22.01 -2.28 1.06
C VAL A 120 -20.58 -2.54 0.62
N ARG A 121 -20.19 -1.93 -0.49
CA ARG A 121 -18.87 -2.09 -1.07
C ARG A 121 -17.77 -1.53 -0.16
N CYS A 122 -17.94 -0.33 0.40
CA CYS A 122 -17.02 0.21 1.39
C CYS A 122 -16.89 -0.71 2.61
N SER A 123 -18.02 -1.17 3.18
CA SER A 123 -18.01 -2.07 4.33
C SER A 123 -17.36 -3.42 4.02
N ALA A 124 -17.57 -3.96 2.81
CA ALA A 124 -16.97 -5.21 2.37
C ALA A 124 -15.45 -5.08 2.16
N ILE A 125 -14.98 -4.00 1.53
CA ILE A 125 -13.54 -3.73 1.35
C ILE A 125 -12.85 -3.59 2.71
N ARG A 126 -13.42 -2.80 3.63
CA ARG A 126 -12.87 -2.59 4.98
C ARG A 126 -12.84 -3.88 5.78
N PHE A 127 -13.90 -4.67 5.71
CA PHE A 127 -13.98 -5.96 6.39
C PHE A 127 -12.93 -6.94 5.84
N LEU A 128 -12.79 -7.06 4.52
CA LEU A 128 -11.75 -7.90 3.92
C LEU A 128 -10.33 -7.42 4.29
N THR A 129 -10.12 -6.10 4.33
CA THR A 129 -8.85 -5.49 4.76
C THR A 129 -8.53 -5.82 6.21
N ALA A 130 -9.53 -5.78 7.10
CA ALA A 130 -9.35 -6.15 8.51
C ALA A 130 -9.04 -7.65 8.68
N LEU A 131 -9.73 -8.53 7.94
CA LEU A 131 -9.39 -9.96 7.93
C LEU A 131 -7.95 -10.20 7.46
N LEU A 132 -7.51 -9.50 6.40
CA LEU A 132 -6.12 -9.59 5.88
C LEU A 132 -5.11 -9.06 6.90
N THR A 133 -5.46 -8.01 7.64
CA THR A 133 -4.59 -7.43 8.68
C THR A 133 -4.38 -8.42 9.83
N ASN A 134 -5.44 -9.13 10.22
CA ASN A 134 -5.39 -10.08 11.34
C ASN A 134 -4.73 -11.42 10.96
N TYR A 135 -4.93 -11.93 9.75
CA TYR A 135 -4.34 -13.21 9.34
C TYR A 135 -3.93 -13.28 7.85
N THR A 136 -2.91 -12.50 7.49
CA THR A 136 -2.50 -12.25 6.10
C THR A 136 -2.21 -13.52 5.28
N PRO A 137 -1.31 -14.44 5.70
CA PRO A 137 -0.88 -15.53 4.82
C PRO A 137 -2.03 -16.46 4.42
N LYS A 138 -2.87 -16.84 5.39
CA LYS A 138 -3.96 -17.76 5.12
C LYS A 138 -5.06 -17.15 4.24
N LEU A 139 -5.33 -15.87 4.43
CA LEU A 139 -6.35 -15.19 3.64
C LEU A 139 -5.85 -14.85 2.23
N GLN A 140 -4.56 -14.56 2.06
CA GLN A 140 -3.91 -14.51 0.75
C GLN A 140 -4.09 -15.83 0.00
N ASP A 141 -3.88 -16.99 0.65
CA ASP A 141 -4.10 -18.30 0.02
C ASP A 141 -5.56 -18.47 -0.44
N ILE A 142 -6.54 -18.13 0.40
CA ILE A 142 -7.97 -18.26 0.06
C ILE A 142 -8.35 -17.34 -1.11
N ILE A 143 -7.85 -16.11 -1.14
CA ILE A 143 -8.09 -15.17 -2.24
C ILE A 143 -7.40 -15.68 -3.52
N TYR A 144 -6.19 -16.21 -3.41
CA TYR A 144 -5.47 -16.80 -4.54
C TYR A 144 -6.21 -18.00 -5.15
N GLU A 145 -6.71 -18.90 -4.31
CA GLU A 145 -7.52 -20.07 -4.71
C GLU A 145 -8.86 -19.67 -5.36
N SER A 146 -9.37 -18.47 -5.13
CA SER A 146 -10.59 -17.96 -5.77
C SER A 146 -10.42 -17.70 -7.27
N GLY A 147 -9.18 -17.77 -7.78
CA GLY A 147 -8.86 -17.70 -9.20
C GLY A 147 -8.99 -16.31 -9.84
N PRO A 148 -8.86 -16.22 -11.18
CA PRO A 148 -8.81 -14.95 -11.92
C PRO A 148 -10.04 -14.06 -11.72
N VAL A 149 -11.21 -14.67 -11.54
CA VAL A 149 -12.48 -13.96 -11.32
C VAL A 149 -12.44 -13.14 -10.02
N GLY A 150 -11.81 -13.67 -8.97
CA GLY A 150 -11.64 -12.97 -7.70
C GLY A 150 -10.77 -11.72 -7.84
N PHE A 151 -9.60 -11.85 -8.48
CA PHE A 151 -8.70 -10.73 -8.71
C PHE A 151 -9.27 -9.68 -9.67
N SER A 152 -9.97 -10.11 -10.72
CA SER A 152 -10.65 -9.20 -11.65
C SER A 152 -11.64 -8.29 -10.90
N LYS A 153 -12.45 -8.86 -9.98
CA LYS A 153 -13.37 -8.08 -9.13
C LYS A 153 -12.64 -7.05 -8.26
N LEU A 154 -11.50 -7.43 -7.67
CA LEU A 154 -10.70 -6.52 -6.84
C LEU A 154 -10.04 -5.42 -7.67
N LEU A 155 -9.49 -5.73 -8.85
CA LEU A 155 -8.75 -4.77 -9.67
C LEU A 155 -9.63 -3.70 -10.29
N VAL A 156 -10.91 -4.00 -10.54
CA VAL A 156 -11.90 -3.00 -10.96
C VAL A 156 -12.04 -1.87 -9.93
N LEU A 157 -11.75 -2.12 -8.65
CA LEU A 157 -11.80 -1.06 -7.62
C LEU A 157 -10.76 0.05 -7.85
N LEU A 158 -9.64 -0.25 -8.51
CA LEU A 158 -8.61 0.76 -8.85
C LEU A 158 -9.09 1.75 -9.93
N GLU A 159 -10.21 1.44 -10.58
CA GLU A 159 -10.84 2.28 -11.60
C GLU A 159 -12.02 3.08 -11.03
N ASP A 160 -12.35 2.92 -9.74
CA ASP A 160 -13.46 3.64 -9.12
C ASP A 160 -13.18 5.15 -9.06
N LYS A 161 -14.19 5.94 -9.38
CA LYS A 161 -14.12 7.41 -9.39
C LYS A 161 -14.24 8.01 -7.99
N ASN A 162 -14.76 7.25 -7.02
CA ASN A 162 -14.92 7.71 -5.65
C ASN A 162 -13.61 7.50 -4.90
N ASP A 163 -12.96 8.61 -4.53
CA ASP A 163 -11.69 8.59 -3.81
C ASP A 163 -11.74 7.81 -2.49
N VAL A 164 -12.92 7.72 -1.84
CA VAL A 164 -13.11 6.89 -0.64
C VAL A 164 -12.96 5.39 -0.94
N ILE A 165 -13.63 4.90 -2.00
CA ILE A 165 -13.53 3.49 -2.41
C ILE A 165 -12.12 3.21 -2.90
N LEU A 166 -11.56 4.13 -3.70
CA LEU A 166 -10.22 3.99 -4.24
C LEU A 166 -9.17 3.90 -3.12
N ASN A 167 -9.26 4.77 -2.11
CA ASN A 167 -8.36 4.75 -0.96
C ASN A 167 -8.49 3.44 -0.16
N ASP A 168 -9.72 3.03 0.16
CA ASP A 168 -9.97 1.77 0.88
C ASP A 168 -9.45 0.56 0.08
N ALA A 169 -9.61 0.58 -1.25
CA ALA A 169 -9.11 -0.46 -2.14
C ALA A 169 -7.57 -0.48 -2.20
N LEU A 170 -6.90 0.67 -2.26
CA LEU A 170 -5.44 0.73 -2.25
C LEU A 170 -4.86 0.21 -0.94
N SER A 171 -5.51 0.51 0.20
CA SER A 171 -5.13 -0.07 1.48
C SER A 171 -5.33 -1.59 1.51
N LEU A 172 -6.42 -2.11 0.92
CA LEU A 172 -6.60 -3.56 0.72
C LEU A 172 -5.46 -4.16 -0.10
N PHE A 173 -5.13 -3.58 -1.25
CA PHE A 173 -4.06 -4.05 -2.13
C PHE A 173 -2.68 -4.01 -1.46
N LYS A 174 -2.41 -2.99 -0.65
CA LYS A 174 -1.16 -2.85 0.09
C LYS A 174 -0.94 -4.03 1.03
N ILE A 175 -1.97 -4.49 1.73
CA ILE A 175 -1.85 -5.67 2.59
C ILE A 175 -1.84 -6.96 1.77
N LEU A 176 -2.73 -7.05 0.77
CA LEU A 176 -2.89 -8.25 -0.07
C LEU A 176 -1.60 -8.63 -0.82
N THR A 177 -0.86 -7.65 -1.32
CA THR A 177 0.39 -7.83 -2.09
C THR A 177 1.64 -7.99 -1.23
N ARG A 178 1.54 -7.84 0.10
CA ARG A 178 2.70 -7.86 0.98
C ARG A 178 3.31 -9.26 1.05
N SER A 179 4.60 -9.35 0.72
CA SER A 179 5.41 -10.57 0.88
C SER A 179 4.82 -11.84 0.22
N ASN A 180 4.07 -11.69 -0.88
CA ASN A 180 3.47 -12.82 -1.59
C ASN A 180 3.72 -12.71 -3.10
N ALA A 181 4.76 -13.40 -3.58
CA ALA A 181 5.21 -13.32 -4.96
C ALA A 181 4.15 -13.76 -5.99
N TYR A 182 3.30 -14.74 -5.64
CA TYR A 182 2.24 -15.23 -6.52
C TYR A 182 1.18 -14.16 -6.74
N ILE A 183 0.68 -13.54 -5.66
CA ILE A 183 -0.32 -12.46 -5.75
C ILE A 183 0.28 -11.24 -6.47
N GLN A 184 1.52 -10.87 -6.16
CA GLN A 184 2.21 -9.79 -6.84
C GLN A 184 2.29 -10.04 -8.36
N GLY A 185 2.59 -11.28 -8.76
CA GLY A 185 2.61 -11.69 -10.16
C GLY A 185 1.24 -11.61 -10.82
N VAL A 186 0.18 -12.08 -10.16
CA VAL A 186 -1.20 -11.97 -10.67
C VAL A 186 -1.63 -10.52 -10.86
N VAL A 187 -1.37 -9.65 -9.87
CA VAL A 187 -1.71 -8.22 -9.97
C VAL A 187 -0.94 -7.54 -11.10
N ALA A 188 0.34 -7.89 -11.31
CA ALA A 188 1.13 -7.37 -12.42
C ALA A 188 0.60 -7.86 -13.78
N PHE A 189 0.24 -9.15 -13.88
CA PHE A 189 -0.31 -9.76 -15.09
C PHE A 189 -1.65 -9.12 -15.50
N GLU A 190 -2.53 -8.83 -14.54
CA GLU A 190 -3.84 -8.20 -14.75
C GLU A 190 -3.76 -6.66 -14.88
N ASN A 191 -2.64 -6.15 -15.42
CA ASN A 191 -2.41 -4.74 -15.71
C ASN A 191 -2.44 -3.80 -14.49
N GLY A 192 -2.10 -4.30 -13.29
CA GLY A 192 -2.11 -3.52 -12.05
C GLY A 192 -1.15 -2.32 -12.08
N PHE A 193 0.01 -2.45 -12.72
CA PHE A 193 0.99 -1.36 -12.84
C PHE A 193 0.43 -0.14 -13.59
N GLU A 194 -0.20 -0.36 -14.74
CA GLU A 194 -0.78 0.72 -15.54
C GLU A 194 -1.91 1.42 -14.78
N ARG A 195 -2.80 0.66 -14.12
CA ARG A 195 -3.90 1.23 -13.32
C ARG A 195 -3.37 2.12 -12.19
N LEU A 196 -2.39 1.64 -11.43
CA LEU A 196 -1.75 2.41 -10.35
C LEU A 196 -1.07 3.67 -10.88
N LEU A 197 -0.32 3.55 -11.98
CA LEU A 197 0.38 4.68 -12.60
C LEU A 197 -0.60 5.74 -13.11
N GLN A 198 -1.73 5.34 -13.71
CA GLN A 198 -2.76 6.28 -14.14
C GLN A 198 -3.40 7.03 -12.99
N ILE A 199 -3.59 6.40 -11.82
CA ILE A 199 -4.07 7.10 -10.61
C ILE A 199 -3.04 8.16 -10.20
N ILE A 200 -1.76 7.78 -10.12
CA ILE A 200 -0.68 8.68 -9.73
C ILE A 200 -0.61 9.88 -10.68
N ILE A 201 -0.57 9.64 -11.99
CA ILE A 201 -0.49 10.71 -13.00
C ILE A 201 -1.66 11.69 -12.89
N ARG A 202 -2.88 11.19 -12.69
CA ARG A 202 -4.09 12.03 -12.52
C ARG A 202 -4.01 12.94 -11.30
N LYS A 203 -3.34 12.50 -10.23
CA LYS A 203 -3.27 13.20 -8.94
C LYS A 203 -1.93 13.91 -8.69
N CYS A 204 -0.94 13.76 -9.58
CA CYS A 204 0.45 14.14 -9.33
C CYS A 204 0.74 15.66 -9.29
N SER A 205 -0.21 16.53 -9.63
CA SER A 205 0.04 17.96 -9.88
C SER A 205 0.90 18.70 -8.83
N ARG A 206 0.76 18.37 -7.54
CA ARG A 206 1.59 18.95 -6.46
C ARG A 206 2.40 17.90 -5.67
N ASN A 207 2.25 16.62 -5.97
CA ASN A 207 2.73 15.49 -5.17
C ASN A 207 2.20 15.47 -3.72
N GLU A 208 1.08 16.13 -3.42
CA GLU A 208 0.55 16.27 -2.04
C GLU A 208 -0.69 15.40 -1.77
N ASP A 209 -1.13 14.60 -2.74
CA ASP A 209 -2.27 13.72 -2.55
C ASP A 209 -1.84 12.47 -1.75
N VAL A 210 -2.64 12.10 -0.73
CA VAL A 210 -2.41 10.93 0.12
C VAL A 210 -2.63 9.63 -0.67
N ILE A 211 -3.51 9.64 -1.67
CA ILE A 211 -3.77 8.49 -2.53
C ILE A 211 -2.50 8.09 -3.31
N ILE A 212 -1.64 9.06 -3.66
CA ILE A 212 -0.34 8.76 -4.29
C ILE A 212 0.52 7.91 -3.34
N THR A 213 0.53 8.17 -2.04
CA THR A 213 1.30 7.37 -1.06
C THR A 213 0.86 5.92 -1.07
N GLU A 214 -0.45 5.69 -1.07
CA GLU A 214 -1.00 4.34 -1.08
C GLU A 214 -0.69 3.63 -2.41
N CYS A 215 -0.83 4.31 -3.56
CA CYS A 215 -0.42 3.74 -4.85
C CYS A 215 1.08 3.38 -4.89
N LEU A 216 1.96 4.28 -4.45
CA LEU A 216 3.40 4.02 -4.41
C LEU A 216 3.74 2.87 -3.45
N SER A 217 3.02 2.75 -2.34
CA SER A 217 3.19 1.63 -1.40
C SER A 217 2.82 0.29 -2.04
N VAL A 218 1.71 0.23 -2.78
CA VAL A 218 1.33 -0.97 -3.54
C VAL A 218 2.38 -1.27 -4.61
N LEU A 219 2.83 -0.26 -5.39
CA LEU A 219 3.88 -0.44 -6.39
C LEU A 219 5.17 -0.99 -5.78
N LEU A 220 5.57 -0.49 -4.61
CA LEU A 220 6.75 -0.99 -3.91
C LEU A 220 6.60 -2.47 -3.53
N ASN A 221 5.45 -2.87 -2.98
CA ASN A 221 5.20 -4.29 -2.67
C ASN A 221 5.23 -5.18 -3.91
N LEU A 222 4.75 -4.69 -5.06
CA LEU A 222 4.77 -5.44 -6.31
C LEU A 222 6.19 -5.64 -6.85
N LEU A 223 7.15 -4.79 -6.49
CA LEU A 223 8.52 -4.80 -7.02
C LEU A 223 9.54 -5.39 -6.04
N GLU A 224 9.32 -5.26 -4.74
CA GLU A 224 10.24 -5.71 -3.71
C GLU A 224 10.37 -7.25 -3.75
N ASN A 225 11.61 -7.71 -3.91
CA ASN A 225 11.97 -9.14 -4.02
C ASN A 225 11.20 -9.91 -5.12
N ASN A 226 10.79 -9.24 -6.20
CA ASN A 226 10.07 -9.86 -7.31
C ASN A 226 10.71 -9.51 -8.67
N GLU A 227 11.68 -10.31 -9.09
CA GLU A 227 12.46 -10.08 -10.31
C GLU A 227 11.58 -10.06 -11.58
N SER A 228 10.60 -10.94 -11.67
CA SER A 228 9.68 -11.00 -12.82
C SER A 228 8.90 -9.68 -12.96
N ASN A 229 8.38 -9.17 -11.84
CA ASN A 229 7.68 -7.90 -11.81
C ASN A 229 8.61 -6.72 -12.10
N GLN A 230 9.84 -6.71 -11.60
CA GLN A 230 10.83 -5.68 -11.93
C GLN A 230 11.15 -5.64 -13.42
N MET A 231 11.34 -6.81 -14.05
CA MET A 231 11.56 -6.93 -15.50
C MET A 231 10.35 -6.42 -16.29
N CYS A 232 9.14 -6.81 -15.91
CA CYS A 232 7.90 -6.32 -16.51
C CYS A 232 7.76 -4.79 -16.36
N PHE A 233 8.06 -4.26 -15.17
CA PHE A 233 7.93 -2.84 -14.87
C PHE A 233 8.89 -2.00 -15.71
N ARG A 234 10.12 -2.49 -15.89
CA ARG A 234 11.12 -1.89 -16.77
C ARG A 234 10.70 -1.98 -18.24
N GLY A 235 10.30 -3.17 -18.70
CA GLY A 235 9.96 -3.44 -20.10
C GLY A 235 8.87 -2.53 -20.66
N ASN A 236 7.93 -2.10 -19.81
CA ASN A 236 6.84 -1.20 -20.17
C ASN A 236 7.15 0.29 -19.94
N SER A 237 8.41 0.65 -19.64
CA SER A 237 8.83 2.04 -19.42
C SER A 237 8.00 2.78 -18.35
N TYR A 238 7.68 2.13 -17.23
CA TYR A 238 6.95 2.77 -16.14
C TYR A 238 7.83 3.70 -15.29
N ILE A 239 9.13 3.42 -15.13
CA ILE A 239 10.05 4.27 -14.35
C ILE A 239 10.05 5.72 -14.86
N PRO A 240 10.27 5.99 -16.17
CA PRO A 240 10.30 7.36 -16.67
C PRO A 240 8.94 8.05 -16.57
N ARG A 241 7.85 7.33 -16.85
CA ARG A 241 6.49 7.87 -16.74
C ARG A 241 6.18 8.30 -15.30
N LEU A 242 6.55 7.47 -14.32
CA LEU A 242 6.40 7.77 -12.91
C LEU A 242 7.30 8.93 -12.46
N PHE A 243 8.56 8.97 -12.89
CA PHE A 243 9.48 10.03 -12.50
C PHE A 243 9.11 11.38 -13.14
N ASN A 244 8.55 11.39 -14.34
CA ASN A 244 8.19 12.60 -15.06
C ASN A 244 6.93 13.28 -14.56
N CYS A 245 6.01 12.56 -13.91
CA CYS A 245 4.82 13.21 -13.35
C CYS A 245 5.11 14.00 -12.06
N PHE A 246 6.20 13.70 -11.36
CA PHE A 246 6.53 14.37 -10.10
C PHE A 246 7.17 15.74 -10.32
N ASP A 247 6.64 16.74 -9.60
CA ASP A 247 7.29 18.03 -9.41
C ASP A 247 8.28 18.01 -8.23
N PHE A 248 9.57 18.01 -8.56
CA PHE A 248 10.66 18.08 -7.56
C PHE A 248 11.00 19.50 -7.10
N GLY A 249 10.25 20.52 -7.54
CA GLY A 249 10.48 21.91 -7.16
C GLY A 249 11.59 22.59 -7.96
N PHE A 250 11.83 22.14 -9.19
CA PHE A 250 12.84 22.73 -10.08
C PHE A 250 12.42 24.11 -10.61
N ILE A 251 11.13 24.42 -10.67
CA ILE A 251 10.57 25.63 -11.29
C ILE A 251 9.67 26.36 -10.27
N GLY A 252 9.96 27.63 -9.95
CA GLY A 252 9.13 28.51 -9.10
C GLY A 252 9.74 28.95 -7.77
N GLU A 253 9.41 30.18 -7.32
CA GLU A 253 10.07 30.92 -6.22
C GLU A 253 9.58 30.59 -4.79
N LYS A 254 8.45 29.88 -4.62
CA LYS A 254 7.93 29.47 -3.30
C LYS A 254 7.99 27.95 -3.13
N ARG A 255 9.18 27.46 -2.80
CA ARG A 255 9.50 26.05 -2.57
C ARG A 255 9.10 25.63 -1.15
N CYS A 256 7.89 25.11 -0.98
CA CYS A 256 7.47 24.52 0.29
C CYS A 256 7.39 23.00 0.14
N TRP A 257 8.22 22.29 0.92
CA TRP A 257 8.13 20.84 1.07
C TRP A 257 7.15 20.51 2.19
N SER A 258 5.93 20.12 1.84
CA SER A 258 5.00 19.56 2.82
C SER A 258 5.44 18.15 3.23
N THR A 259 5.04 17.72 4.43
CA THR A 259 5.29 16.35 4.93
C THR A 259 4.79 15.29 3.94
N GLN A 260 3.66 15.56 3.29
CA GLN A 260 3.05 14.66 2.32
C GLN A 260 3.87 14.58 1.01
N LYS A 261 4.34 15.71 0.48
CA LYS A 261 5.26 15.75 -0.66
C LYS A 261 6.56 15.00 -0.37
N VAL A 262 7.13 15.19 0.82
CA VAL A 262 8.33 14.46 1.27
C VAL A 262 8.10 12.95 1.27
N THR A 263 7.00 12.48 1.85
CA THR A 263 6.65 11.05 1.88
C THR A 263 6.49 10.47 0.47
N ASN A 264 5.76 11.16 -0.41
CA ASN A 264 5.55 10.72 -1.79
C ASN A 264 6.86 10.66 -2.59
N VAL A 265 7.71 11.69 -2.49
CA VAL A 265 9.00 11.71 -3.19
C VAL A 265 9.95 10.62 -2.65
N ARG A 266 9.99 10.39 -1.33
CA ARG A 266 10.80 9.30 -0.75
C ARG A 266 10.37 7.93 -1.25
N LEU A 267 9.07 7.65 -1.30
CA LEU A 267 8.56 6.38 -1.82
C LEU A 267 8.88 6.21 -3.31
N LEU A 268 8.78 7.28 -4.11
CA LEU A 268 9.22 7.26 -5.51
C LEU A 268 10.69 6.88 -5.64
N LEU A 269 11.58 7.54 -4.89
CA LEU A 269 13.01 7.25 -4.91
C LEU A 269 13.30 5.81 -4.48
N LYS A 270 12.60 5.32 -3.45
CA LYS A 270 12.69 3.92 -3.00
C LYS A 270 12.26 2.93 -4.08
N ILE A 271 11.19 3.19 -4.84
CA ILE A 271 10.78 2.35 -5.98
C ILE A 271 11.89 2.27 -7.02
N ILE A 272 12.50 3.41 -7.37
CA ILE A 272 13.60 3.45 -8.34
C ILE A 272 14.75 2.58 -7.83
N ARG A 273 15.13 2.76 -6.56
CA ARG A 273 16.17 2.00 -5.88
C ARG A 273 15.90 0.49 -5.89
N THR A 274 14.68 0.06 -5.64
CA THR A 274 14.29 -1.37 -5.69
C THR A 274 14.55 -1.97 -7.06
N VAL A 275 14.31 -1.25 -8.15
CA VAL A 275 14.49 -1.76 -9.52
C VAL A 275 15.96 -1.75 -9.97
N ILE A 276 16.80 -0.87 -9.40
CA ILE A 276 18.25 -0.82 -9.64
C ILE A 276 19.10 -1.45 -8.54
N SER A 277 18.47 -2.18 -7.61
CA SER A 277 19.15 -2.73 -6.43
C SER A 277 20.35 -3.59 -6.82
N PRO A 278 21.48 -3.48 -6.12
CA PRO A 278 22.67 -4.30 -6.38
C PRO A 278 22.44 -5.80 -6.11
N THR A 279 21.33 -6.16 -5.46
CA THR A 279 20.90 -7.55 -5.23
C THR A 279 20.24 -8.18 -6.45
N ASN A 280 19.84 -7.37 -7.44
CA ASN A 280 19.17 -7.86 -8.64
C ASN A 280 20.19 -8.46 -9.62
N LEU A 281 19.71 -9.25 -10.58
CA LEU A 281 20.55 -9.78 -11.67
C LEU A 281 21.24 -8.64 -12.44
N GLU A 282 22.53 -8.83 -12.75
CA GLU A 282 23.37 -7.81 -13.38
C GLU A 282 22.79 -7.28 -14.71
N GLU A 283 22.24 -8.17 -15.54
CA GLU A 283 21.58 -7.81 -16.80
C GLU A 283 20.41 -6.84 -16.58
N ASN A 284 19.65 -7.04 -15.51
CA ASN A 284 18.53 -6.17 -15.14
C ASN A 284 19.04 -4.81 -14.67
N ILE A 285 20.08 -4.77 -13.83
CA ILE A 285 20.70 -3.53 -13.36
C ILE A 285 21.19 -2.69 -14.55
N VAL A 286 22.02 -3.28 -15.42
CA VAL A 286 22.61 -2.58 -16.58
C VAL A 286 21.53 -2.02 -17.49
N ALA A 287 20.47 -2.77 -17.72
CA ALA A 287 19.41 -2.33 -18.61
C ALA A 287 18.46 -1.29 -17.98
N CYS A 288 18.22 -1.35 -16.66
CA CYS A 288 17.57 -0.28 -15.92
C CYS A 288 18.40 1.00 -15.98
N GLN A 289 19.71 0.89 -15.74
CA GLN A 289 20.65 2.01 -15.86
C GLN A 289 20.64 2.63 -17.26
N ARG A 290 20.55 1.84 -18.33
CA ARG A 290 20.40 2.39 -19.69
C ARG A 290 19.10 3.16 -19.87
N THR A 291 17.98 2.59 -19.43
CA THR A 291 16.64 3.19 -19.59
C THR A 291 16.59 4.55 -18.89
N VAL A 292 16.95 4.60 -17.62
CA VAL A 292 16.92 5.83 -16.81
C VAL A 292 17.85 6.92 -17.36
N SER A 293 18.94 6.52 -18.04
CA SER A 293 19.92 7.45 -18.64
C SER A 293 19.31 8.14 -19.85
N GLN A 294 18.60 7.37 -20.70
CA GLN A 294 17.90 7.89 -21.87
C GLN A 294 16.84 8.95 -21.50
N PHE A 295 16.21 8.84 -20.34
CA PHE A 295 15.18 9.78 -19.90
C PHE A 295 15.70 10.94 -19.03
N GLY A 296 17.02 11.09 -18.90
CA GLY A 296 17.62 12.23 -18.18
C GLY A 296 17.29 12.25 -16.68
N ILE A 297 16.95 11.12 -16.09
CA ILE A 297 16.58 11.02 -14.67
C ILE A 297 17.82 11.32 -13.79
N LEU A 298 19.01 10.83 -14.16
CA LEU A 298 20.26 11.15 -13.45
C LEU A 298 20.50 12.65 -13.38
N ARG A 299 20.30 13.38 -14.50
CA ARG A 299 20.41 14.84 -14.52
C ARG A 299 19.49 15.50 -13.50
N ARG A 300 18.22 15.09 -13.45
CA ARG A 300 17.22 15.64 -12.51
C ARG A 300 17.60 15.32 -11.06
N LEU A 301 18.08 14.11 -10.77
CA LEU A 301 18.58 13.73 -9.44
C LEU A 301 19.80 14.59 -9.02
N CYS A 302 20.76 14.83 -9.93
CA CYS A 302 21.89 15.73 -9.64
C CYS A 302 21.42 17.16 -9.35
N ILE A 303 20.42 17.68 -10.08
CA ILE A 303 19.84 19.00 -9.79
C ILE A 303 19.20 19.00 -8.38
N MET A 304 18.54 17.91 -7.95
CA MET A 304 17.98 17.83 -6.61
C MET A 304 19.05 17.99 -5.51
N LEU A 305 20.27 17.49 -5.71
CA LEU A 305 21.39 17.67 -4.77
C LEU A 305 21.80 19.14 -4.60
N THR A 306 21.51 19.99 -5.59
CA THR A 306 21.85 21.43 -5.56
C THR A 306 20.76 22.29 -4.92
N LEU A 307 19.58 21.73 -4.64
CA LEU A 307 18.47 22.49 -4.08
C LEU A 307 18.71 22.78 -2.60
N THR A 308 18.92 24.04 -2.24
CA THR A 308 19.12 24.48 -0.85
C THR A 308 17.93 24.20 0.08
N THR A 309 16.74 24.00 -0.47
CA THR A 309 15.49 23.77 0.26
C THR A 309 15.11 22.30 0.38
N ILE A 310 15.97 21.37 -0.08
CA ILE A 310 15.65 19.94 -0.06
C ILE A 310 15.65 19.39 1.38
N PRO A 311 14.62 18.65 1.81
CA PRO A 311 14.61 17.99 3.11
C PRO A 311 15.69 16.92 3.21
N THR A 312 16.31 16.79 4.37
CA THR A 312 17.43 15.86 4.64
C THR A 312 17.11 14.42 4.25
N ASP A 313 15.90 13.95 4.55
CA ASP A 313 15.49 12.58 4.27
C ASP A 313 15.36 12.31 2.77
N VAL A 314 14.94 13.33 2.00
CA VAL A 314 14.85 13.24 0.53
C VAL A 314 16.25 13.30 -0.06
N LEU A 315 17.12 14.16 0.47
CA LEU A 315 18.51 14.27 0.04
C LEU A 315 19.26 12.95 0.24
N ALA A 316 19.15 12.34 1.41
CA ALA A 316 19.78 11.05 1.71
C ALA A 316 19.32 9.96 0.73
N GLU A 317 18.01 9.83 0.49
CA GLU A 317 17.50 8.84 -0.46
C GLU A 317 17.92 9.16 -1.91
N THR A 318 18.01 10.44 -2.27
CA THR A 318 18.49 10.86 -3.60
C THR A 318 19.94 10.43 -3.81
N ILE A 319 20.80 10.60 -2.80
CA ILE A 319 22.20 10.17 -2.83
C ILE A 319 22.27 8.64 -2.99
N ASN A 320 21.48 7.88 -2.22
CA ASN A 320 21.44 6.42 -2.32
C ASN A 320 21.03 5.96 -3.73
N VAL A 321 19.99 6.57 -4.31
CA VAL A 321 19.55 6.28 -5.67
C VAL A 321 20.66 6.57 -6.69
N ILE A 322 21.34 7.73 -6.58
CA ILE A 322 22.46 8.05 -7.47
C ILE A 322 23.60 7.03 -7.31
N GLY A 323 23.93 6.63 -6.08
CA GLY A 323 24.96 5.64 -5.79
C GLY A 323 24.69 4.29 -6.47
N ASP A 324 23.50 3.72 -6.27
CA ASP A 324 23.08 2.47 -6.92
C ASP A 324 23.05 2.62 -8.46
N TYR A 325 22.71 3.81 -8.93
CA TYR A 325 22.57 4.10 -10.36
C TYR A 325 23.89 4.21 -11.14
N ILE A 326 24.93 4.77 -10.53
CA ILE A 326 26.26 4.88 -11.14
C ILE A 326 27.12 3.64 -10.91
N ARG A 327 26.72 2.76 -9.99
CA ARG A 327 27.49 1.57 -9.59
C ARG A 327 27.78 0.69 -10.81
N GLY A 328 29.07 0.46 -11.07
CA GLY A 328 29.54 -0.36 -12.19
C GLY A 328 29.30 0.23 -13.59
N ASN A 329 28.87 1.49 -13.72
CA ASN A 329 28.52 2.09 -15.01
C ASN A 329 29.39 3.30 -15.33
N ALA A 330 30.47 3.08 -16.10
CA ALA A 330 31.45 4.09 -16.45
C ALA A 330 30.86 5.36 -17.09
N LYS A 331 29.83 5.23 -17.94
CA LYS A 331 29.18 6.39 -18.58
C LYS A 331 28.44 7.27 -17.57
N ASN A 332 27.70 6.63 -16.66
CA ASN A 332 26.97 7.35 -15.61
C ASN A 332 27.92 7.99 -14.59
N GLN A 333 29.04 7.32 -14.28
CA GLN A 333 30.11 7.86 -13.42
C GLN A 333 30.74 9.11 -14.04
N GLN A 334 31.15 9.05 -15.31
CA GLN A 334 31.69 10.21 -16.03
C GLN A 334 30.71 11.39 -16.08
N TYR A 335 29.42 11.12 -16.25
CA TYR A 335 28.39 12.16 -16.20
C TYR A 335 28.32 12.82 -14.83
N LEU A 336 28.38 12.03 -13.75
CA LEU A 336 28.38 12.58 -12.39
C LEU A 336 29.62 13.45 -12.18
N ASP A 337 30.82 12.98 -12.51
CA ASP A 337 32.07 13.75 -12.38
C ASP A 337 31.97 15.11 -13.08
N PHE A 338 31.41 15.14 -14.29
CA PHE A 338 31.15 16.38 -15.01
C PHE A 338 30.17 17.30 -14.25
N ALA A 339 29.01 16.78 -13.84
CA ALA A 339 28.00 17.54 -13.10
C ALA A 339 28.52 18.08 -11.75
N MET A 340 29.44 17.36 -11.11
CA MET A 340 30.11 17.74 -9.85
C MET A 340 31.12 18.87 -10.07
N SER A 341 31.80 18.89 -11.22
CA SER A 341 32.78 19.92 -11.55
C SER A 341 32.14 21.30 -11.77
N GLU A 342 30.88 21.34 -12.19
CA GLU A 342 30.12 22.59 -12.43
C GLU A 342 29.44 23.17 -11.18
N SER A 343 29.42 22.45 -10.04
CA SER A 343 28.68 22.89 -8.84
C SER A 343 29.43 22.63 -7.54
N ALA A 344 29.85 23.71 -6.87
CA ALA A 344 30.56 23.68 -5.58
C ALA A 344 29.78 22.98 -4.45
N VAL A 345 28.44 22.92 -4.55
CA VAL A 345 27.57 22.28 -3.55
C VAL A 345 27.70 20.76 -3.60
N ILE A 346 27.92 20.17 -4.78
CA ILE A 346 27.95 18.71 -4.92
C ILE A 346 29.33 18.16 -4.52
N GLN A 347 30.40 18.95 -4.63
CA GLN A 347 31.77 18.57 -4.21
C GLN A 347 31.91 18.15 -2.73
N GLN A 348 30.99 18.59 -1.84
CA GLN A 348 30.99 18.18 -0.43
C GLN A 348 30.45 16.76 -0.20
N LEU A 349 29.70 16.17 -1.15
CA LEU A 349 29.09 14.85 -1.03
C LEU A 349 30.05 13.69 -1.35
N THR A 350 31.22 13.99 -1.91
CA THR A 350 32.22 13.00 -2.35
C THR A 350 32.79 12.16 -1.20
N CYS A 351 32.84 12.69 0.02
CA CYS A 351 33.29 11.95 1.21
C CYS A 351 32.30 10.88 1.70
N VAL A 352 31.06 10.85 1.19
CA VAL A 352 30.00 9.94 1.66
C VAL A 352 29.71 8.82 0.65
N ILE A 353 30.06 9.01 -0.63
CA ILE A 353 29.73 8.09 -1.73
C ILE A 353 30.91 7.16 -2.09
N GLN A 354 32.14 7.54 -1.76
CA GLN A 354 33.32 6.65 -1.79
C GLN A 354 33.37 5.81 -0.51
#